data_AF-A0A1Y1KBB4-F1
#
_entry.id   AF-A0A1Y1KBB4-F1
#
_cell.length_a   1.000
_cell.length_b   1.000
_cell.length_c   1.000
_cell.angle_alpha   90.00
_cell.angle_beta   90.00
_cell.angle_gamma   90.00
#
_symmetry.space_group_name_H-M   'P 1'
#
loop_
_entity.id
_entity.type
_entity.pdbx_description
1 polymer ?
#
loop_
_entity_poly.entity_id
_entity_poly.type
_entity_poly.pdbx_seq_one_letter_code
_entity_poly.pdbx_strand_id
1 'polypeptide(L)'
;FVRARTVVSGRFVNGYNRNDWILGYLFRLTNGGIRRIAGLAPVEAPWVENIDVTEEVPGHMQYRTAMPTLLIKCGWIVESEEFTEIEDPDPDNHEERQRELINE
;
A
#
# COMPACT_ATOMS: atom_id res chain seq x y z
N PHE A 1 -1.64 -7.20 17.26
CA PHE A 1 -0.76 -7.67 16.17
C PHE A 1 -0.52 -9.18 16.12
N VAL A 2 -0.66 -9.97 17.20
CA VAL A 2 -0.46 -11.44 17.16
C VAL A 2 -1.36 -12.14 16.13
N ARG A 3 -2.67 -11.83 16.11
CA ARG A 3 -3.61 -12.37 15.11
C ARG A 3 -3.25 -12.03 13.66
N ALA A 4 -2.64 -10.87 13.42
CA ALA A 4 -2.18 -10.48 12.08
C ALA A 4 -0.87 -11.23 11.74
N ARG A 5 0.04 -11.41 12.71
CA ARG A 5 1.29 -12.15 12.50
C ARG A 5 1.04 -13.63 12.14
N THR A 6 0.00 -14.26 12.67
CA THR A 6 -0.28 -15.69 12.41
C THR A 6 -0.66 -16.00 10.97
N VAL A 7 -1.07 -15.00 10.19
CA VAL A 7 -1.42 -15.17 8.77
C VAL A 7 -0.32 -14.72 7.81
N VAL A 8 0.80 -14.20 8.32
CA VAL A 8 1.95 -13.76 7.52
C VAL A 8 3.02 -14.84 7.54
N SER A 9 3.29 -15.46 6.39
CA SER A 9 4.32 -16.51 6.24
C SER A 9 5.75 -15.97 6.32
N GLY A 10 5.96 -14.70 5.92
CA GLY A 10 7.28 -14.06 5.83
C GLY A 10 7.46 -12.82 6.71
N ARG A 11 8.13 -11.81 6.13
CA ARG A 11 8.36 -10.52 6.78
C ARG A 11 7.03 -9.80 7.01
N PHE A 12 6.81 -9.35 8.25
CA PHE A 12 5.66 -8.52 8.58
C PHE A 12 6.12 -7.07 8.68
N VAL A 13 5.88 -6.29 7.63
CA VAL A 13 6.39 -4.94 7.50
C VAL A 13 5.31 -3.91 7.87
N ASN A 14 5.70 -2.91 8.66
CA ASN A 14 4.96 -1.70 8.95
C ASN A 14 5.68 -0.53 8.27
N GLY A 15 5.23 -0.16 7.07
CA GLY A 15 5.61 1.12 6.46
C GLY A 15 4.85 2.24 7.14
N TYR A 16 5.55 3.19 7.77
CA TYR A 16 4.91 4.28 8.51
C TYR A 16 5.33 5.66 8.00
N ASN A 17 4.36 6.58 8.00
CA ASN A 17 4.55 7.98 7.64
C ASN A 17 4.09 8.87 8.79
N ARG A 18 5.03 9.64 9.33
CA ARG A 18 4.78 10.53 10.48
C ARG A 18 3.88 11.72 10.13
N ASN A 19 3.75 12.03 8.85
CA ASN A 19 3.04 13.19 8.32
C ASN A 19 1.71 12.84 7.63
N ASP A 20 1.28 11.57 7.69
CA ASP A 20 -0.01 11.16 7.12
C ASP A 20 -1.18 11.66 7.97
N TRP A 21 -1.59 12.88 7.67
CA TRP A 21 -2.68 13.56 8.34
C TRP A 21 -4.05 12.93 8.04
N ILE A 22 -4.24 12.36 6.84
CA ILE A 22 -5.52 11.77 6.43
C ILE A 22 -5.80 10.51 7.24
N LEU A 23 -4.83 9.60 7.31
CA LEU A 23 -4.93 8.40 8.13
C LEU A 23 -5.12 8.74 9.62
N GLY A 24 -4.33 9.70 10.12
CA GLY A 24 -4.45 10.17 11.50
C GLY A 24 -5.81 10.79 11.81
N TYR A 25 -6.37 11.59 10.90
CA TYR A 25 -7.65 12.25 11.07
C TYR A 25 -8.82 11.26 11.02
N LEU A 26 -8.88 10.42 9.97
CA LEU A 26 -9.95 9.43 9.77
C LEU A 26 -10.01 8.43 10.93
N PHE A 27 -8.86 7.98 11.44
CA PHE A 27 -8.85 7.09 12.60
C PHE A 27 -9.43 7.76 13.84
N ARG A 28 -9.04 9.01 14.13
CA ARG A 28 -9.54 9.73 15.31
C ARG A 28 -11.05 9.92 15.27
N LEU A 29 -11.60 10.22 14.09
CA LEU A 29 -13.05 10.37 13.91
C LEU A 29 -13.80 9.06 14.13
N THR A 30 -13.29 7.95 13.60
CA THR A 30 -14.02 6.67 13.57
C THR A 30 -13.86 5.85 14.85
N ASN A 31 -12.72 5.97 15.52
CA ASN A 31 -12.37 5.11 16.67
C ASN A 31 -12.20 5.86 18.00
N GLY A 32 -12.40 7.18 18.01
CA GLY A 32 -12.61 7.96 19.24
C GLY A 32 -11.43 7.97 20.23
N GLY A 33 -10.17 7.95 19.76
CA GLY A 33 -9.02 7.95 20.67
C GLY A 33 -7.67 8.33 20.08
N ILE A 34 -6.74 8.71 20.97
CA ILE A 34 -5.33 9.05 20.67
C ILE A 34 -4.47 7.79 20.84
N ARG A 35 -4.82 6.70 20.14
CA ARG A 35 -4.01 5.47 20.16
C ARG A 35 -2.95 5.54 19.06
N ARG A 36 -1.83 4.85 19.27
CA ARG A 36 -0.84 4.59 18.21
C ARG A 36 -1.44 3.62 17.20
N ILE A 37 -1.34 3.94 15.92
CA ILE A 37 -1.91 3.16 14.80
C ILE A 37 -0.74 2.74 13.91
N ALA A 38 -0.79 1.51 13.41
CA ALA A 38 0.13 1.08 12.36
C ALA A 38 0.00 2.03 11.16
N GLY A 39 1.12 2.35 10.51
CA GLY A 39 1.17 3.33 9.43
C GLY A 39 1.49 4.77 9.83
N LEU A 40 1.34 5.19 11.10
CA LEU A 40 1.74 6.55 11.55
C LEU A 40 3.04 6.60 12.35
N ALA A 41 3.39 5.48 12.98
CA ALA A 41 4.56 5.37 13.84
C ALA A 41 5.10 3.93 13.82
N PRO A 42 6.34 3.72 14.33
CA PRO A 42 6.86 2.39 14.56
C PRO A 42 5.94 1.57 15.48
N VAL A 43 5.79 0.28 15.15
CA VAL A 43 5.10 -0.71 15.97
C VAL A 43 6.13 -1.46 16.80
N GLU A 44 5.98 -1.39 18.12
CA GLU A 44 6.84 -2.09 19.09
C GLU A 44 6.46 -3.57 19.19
N ALA A 45 6.92 -4.36 18.21
CA ALA A 45 6.76 -5.82 18.23
C ALA A 45 8.00 -6.47 17.59
N PRO A 46 8.56 -7.54 18.19
CA PRO A 46 9.83 -8.12 17.72
C PRO A 46 9.72 -8.82 16.36
N TRP A 47 8.52 -9.13 15.90
CA TRP A 47 8.25 -9.73 14.59
C TRP A 47 7.75 -8.73 13.54
N VAL A 48 7.73 -7.42 13.86
CA VAL A 48 7.34 -6.37 12.93
C VAL A 48 8.57 -5.57 12.52
N GLU A 49 8.81 -5.49 11.23
CA GLU A 49 9.84 -4.67 10.62
C GLU A 49 9.26 -3.27 10.35
N ASN A 50 9.87 -2.24 10.91
CA ASN A 50 9.39 -0.86 10.75
C ASN A 50 10.22 -0.16 9.68
N ILE A 51 9.54 0.38 8.66
CA ILE A 51 10.18 1.14 7.58
C ILE A 51 9.58 2.54 7.58
N ASP A 52 10.42 3.54 7.79
CA ASP A 52 10.03 4.95 7.68
C ASP A 52 9.91 5.31 6.19
N VAL A 53 8.72 5.74 5.79
CA VAL A 53 8.43 6.17 4.41
C VAL A 53 8.03 7.64 4.34
N THR A 54 8.32 8.40 5.40
CA THR A 54 7.93 9.82 5.51
C THR A 54 8.56 10.68 4.42
N GLU A 55 9.74 10.32 3.90
CA GLU A 55 10.45 11.08 2.86
C GLU A 55 9.92 10.74 1.45
N GLU A 56 9.56 9.49 1.20
CA GLU A 56 9.05 9.01 -0.09
C GLU A 56 7.58 9.37 -0.31
N VAL A 57 6.81 9.53 0.77
CA VAL A 57 5.37 9.75 0.72
C VAL A 57 5.04 11.08 1.41
N PRO A 58 4.94 12.19 0.66
CA PRO A 58 4.58 13.49 1.24
C PRO A 58 3.20 13.51 1.89
N GLY A 59 2.29 12.63 1.47
CA GLY A 59 0.94 12.51 2.00
C GLY A 59 0.24 11.23 1.56
N HIS A 60 -0.92 10.95 2.18
CA HIS A 60 -1.64 9.67 1.99
C HIS A 60 -1.96 9.34 0.53
N MET A 61 -2.32 10.36 -0.27
CA MET A 61 -2.74 10.14 -1.66
C MET A 61 -1.56 9.73 -2.56
N GLN A 62 -0.33 9.98 -2.14
CA GLN A 62 0.88 9.68 -2.88
C GLN A 62 1.36 8.23 -2.67
N TYR A 63 0.75 7.46 -1.77
CA TYR A 63 1.09 6.04 -1.60
C TYR A 63 0.94 5.24 -2.89
N ARG A 64 -0.09 5.56 -3.70
CA ARG A 64 -0.36 4.86 -4.96
C ARG A 64 0.83 5.01 -5.92
N THR A 65 1.24 6.24 -6.19
CA THR A 65 2.32 6.53 -7.14
C THR A 65 3.69 6.16 -6.60
N ALA A 66 3.90 6.24 -5.28
CA ALA A 66 5.15 5.84 -4.65
C ALA A 66 5.32 4.32 -4.48
N MET A 67 4.28 3.52 -4.74
CA MET A 67 4.29 2.09 -4.42
C MET A 67 5.48 1.33 -5.01
N PRO A 68 5.91 1.54 -6.27
CA PRO A 68 7.08 0.86 -6.80
C PRO A 68 8.35 1.19 -6.00
N THR A 69 8.59 2.46 -5.70
CA THR A 69 9.71 2.90 -4.85
C THR A 69 9.65 2.28 -3.46
N LEU A 70 8.46 2.21 -2.85
CA LEU A 70 8.28 1.61 -1.52
C LEU A 70 8.55 0.10 -1.51
N LEU A 71 8.12 -0.62 -2.55
CA LEU A 71 8.38 -2.05 -2.71
C LEU A 71 9.87 -2.33 -2.88
N ILE A 72 10.57 -1.52 -3.70
CA ILE A 72 12.05 -1.59 -3.82
C ILE A 72 12.71 -1.35 -2.47
N LYS A 73 12.29 -0.32 -1.72
CA LYS A 73 12.80 -0.04 -0.37
C LYS A 73 12.56 -1.20 0.59
N CYS A 74 11.47 -1.94 0.40
CA CYS A 74 11.18 -3.16 1.13
C CYS A 74 11.98 -4.38 0.62
N GLY A 75 12.81 -4.26 -0.42
CA GLY A 75 13.62 -5.35 -0.98
C GLY A 75 12.87 -6.25 -1.96
N TRP A 76 11.78 -5.77 -2.57
CA TRP A 76 11.07 -6.48 -3.62
C TRP A 76 11.65 -6.15 -4.98
N ILE A 77 11.60 -7.12 -5.89
CA ILE A 77 11.85 -6.90 -7.31
C ILE A 77 10.55 -6.37 -7.91
N VAL A 78 10.61 -5.23 -8.60
CA VAL A 78 9.48 -4.61 -9.29
C VAL A 78 9.73 -4.62 -10.79
N GLU A 79 8.65 -4.60 -11.56
CA GLU A 79 8.72 -4.56 -13.03
C GLU A 79 9.08 -3.16 -13.57
N SER A 80 8.73 -2.10 -12.82
CA SER A 80 8.96 -0.69 -13.16
C SER A 80 9.19 0.12 -11.88
N GLU A 81 10.00 1.19 -11.95
CA GLU A 81 10.14 2.17 -10.86
C GLU A 81 9.06 3.27 -10.91
N GLU A 82 8.37 3.39 -12.04
CA GLU A 82 7.27 4.32 -12.23
C GLU A 82 5.93 3.60 -12.10
N PHE A 83 5.00 4.24 -11.39
CA PHE A 83 3.63 3.77 -11.32
C PHE A 83 2.89 4.13 -12.60
N THR A 84 2.55 3.12 -13.40
CA THR A 84 1.62 3.29 -14.54
C THR A 84 0.19 3.31 -14.02
N GLU A 85 -0.60 4.30 -14.43
CA GLU A 85 -2.04 4.24 -14.17
C GLU A 85 -2.61 2.99 -14.84
N ILE A 86 -3.33 2.19 -14.05
CA ILE A 86 -4.12 1.11 -14.59
C ILE A 86 -5.29 1.82 -15.27
N GLU A 87 -5.26 1.92 -16.60
CA GLU A 87 -6.42 2.34 -17.38
C GLU A 87 -7.59 1.45 -16.95
N ASP A 88 -8.72 2.06 -16.58
CA ASP A 88 -9.94 1.29 -16.35
C ASP A 88 -10.18 0.45 -17.60
N PRO A 89 -10.42 -0.87 -17.46
CA PRO A 89 -10.65 -1.73 -18.61
C PRO A 89 -11.84 -1.15 -19.38
N ASP A 90 -11.57 -0.64 -20.59
CA ASP A 90 -12.60 -0.12 -21.47
C ASP A 90 -13.60 -1.25 -21.74
N PRO A 91 -14.88 -1.12 -21.31
CA PRO A 91 -15.86 -2.17 -21.47
C PRO A 91 -16.07 -2.56 -22.94
N ASP A 92 -15.80 -1.66 -23.90
CA ASP A 92 -15.97 -1.94 -25.33
C ASP A 92 -14.85 -2.84 -25.89
N ASN A 93 -13.67 -2.81 -25.27
CA ASN A 93 -12.50 -3.60 -25.69
C ASN A 93 -12.66 -5.10 -25.36
N HIS A 94 -13.58 -5.43 -24.44
CA HIS A 94 -13.94 -6.81 -24.11
C HIS A 94 -14.80 -7.46 -25.21
N GLU A 95 -15.67 -6.70 -25.87
CA GLU A 95 -16.48 -7.22 -26.98
C GLU A 95 -15.62 -7.51 -28.21
N GLU A 96 -14.65 -6.65 -28.52
CA GLU A 96 -13.73 -6.86 -29.65
C GLU A 96 -12.86 -8.10 -29.44
N ARG A 97 -12.26 -8.27 -28.24
CA ARG A 97 -11.50 -9.49 -27.91
C ARG A 97 -12.34 -10.77 -27.96
N GLN A 98 -13.61 -10.72 -27.54
CA GLN A 98 -14.51 -11.87 -27.68
C GLN A 98 -14.82 -12.18 -29.15
N ARG A 99 -14.99 -11.17 -30.01
CA ARG A 99 -15.26 -11.38 -31.45
C ARG A 99 -14.06 -11.96 -32.18
N GLU A 100 -12.84 -11.57 -31.83
CA GLU A 100 -11.62 -12.15 -32.40
C GLU A 100 -11.48 -13.64 -32.06
N LEU A 101 -11.71 -14.02 -30.80
CA LEU A 101 -11.63 -15.42 -30.35
C LEU A 101 -12.71 -16.35 -30.94
N ILE A 102 -13.83 -15.80 -31.42
CA ILE A 102 -14.89 -16.55 -32.09
C ILE A 102 -14.58 -16.75 -33.58
N ASN A 103 -13.69 -15.94 -34.15
CA ASN A 103 -13.30 -15.97 -35.56
C ASN A 103 -12.00 -16.75 -35.83
N GLU A 104 -11.32 -17.28 -34.80
CA GLU A 104 -10.29 -18.33 -34.90
C GLU A 104 -10.90 -19.74 -34.77
#